data_AF-A0A667GNL7-F1
#
_entry.id   AF-A0A667GNL7-F1
#
_cell.length_a   1.000
_cell.length_b   1.000
_cell.length_c   1.000
_cell.angle_alpha   90.00
_cell.angle_beta   90.00
_cell.angle_gamma   90.00
#
_symmetry.space_group_name_H-M   'P 1'
#
loop_
_entity.id
_entity.type
_entity.pdbx_description
1 polymer ?
#
loop_
_entity_poly.entity_id
_entity_poly.type
_entity_poly.pdbx_seq_one_letter_code
_entity_poly.pdbx_strand_id
1 'polypeptide(L)'
;SACPLRSPWSCTFCRMESSGRQPCCRKSAVLERLLQPEEQLKCGFLLLKVYCHPQSSFFAETPHNIRDYGEPVKEAVWLDLVKERLTEKVYTVPCFVRDVHLIFHNHKMFYKASDFGQIGLDLEAEFEKDLKEMFIFCKANENGFQIL
;
A
#
# COMPACT_ATOMS: atom_id res chain seq x y z
N SER A 1 27.60 29.96 13.74
CA SER A 1 26.40 29.47 13.04
C SER A 1 25.96 28.18 13.70
N ALA A 2 24.82 28.17 14.39
CA ALA A 2 24.29 26.95 15.00
C ALA A 2 23.65 26.08 13.91
N CYS A 3 24.11 24.84 13.76
CA CYS A 3 23.35 23.82 13.03
C CYS A 3 22.00 23.65 13.74
N PRO A 4 20.86 23.62 13.02
CA PRO A 4 19.61 23.24 13.65
C PRO A 4 19.81 21.84 14.22
N LEU A 5 19.54 21.65 15.52
CA LEU A 5 19.52 20.31 16.13
C LEU A 5 18.64 19.44 15.24
N ARG A 6 19.23 18.46 14.54
CA ARG A 6 18.44 17.40 13.94
C ARG A 6 17.65 16.78 15.08
N SER A 7 16.33 16.80 14.99
CA SER A 7 15.52 15.90 15.81
C SER A 7 16.08 14.48 15.66
N PRO A 8 16.18 13.71 16.74
CA PRO A 8 16.65 12.32 16.64
C PRO A 8 15.81 11.58 15.60
N TRP A 9 16.48 10.78 14.75
CA TRP A 9 15.80 9.99 13.73
C TRP A 9 14.93 8.93 14.41
N SER A 10 13.65 8.87 14.04
CA SER A 10 12.73 7.82 14.46
C SER A 10 12.32 7.00 13.25
N CYS A 11 12.37 5.66 13.36
CA CYS A 11 11.93 4.76 12.30
C CYS A 11 10.41 4.87 12.07
N THR A 12 9.92 4.37 10.93
CA THR A 12 8.50 4.43 10.58
C THR A 12 7.61 3.74 11.63
N PHE A 13 8.07 2.63 12.22
CA PHE A 13 7.35 1.95 13.32
C PHE A 13 7.19 2.87 14.54
N CYS A 14 8.29 3.44 15.06
CA CYS A 14 8.22 4.35 16.21
C CYS A 14 7.37 5.60 15.91
N ARG A 15 7.44 6.12 14.67
CA ARG A 15 6.61 7.24 14.24
C ARG A 15 5.12 6.87 14.22
N MET A 16 4.78 5.67 13.74
CA MET A 16 3.41 5.16 13.74
C MET A 16 2.86 4.96 15.16
N GLU A 17 3.66 4.44 16.08
CA GLU A 17 3.27 4.27 17.49
C GLU A 17 3.05 5.62 18.19
N SER A 18 3.94 6.59 17.96
CA SER A 18 3.86 7.93 18.54
C SER A 18 2.69 8.77 18.01
N SER A 19 2.18 8.46 16.81
CA SER A 19 1.05 9.16 16.21
C SER A 19 -0.28 8.87 16.94
N GLY A 20 -0.31 7.86 17.81
CA GLY A 20 -1.51 7.39 18.49
C GLY A 20 -2.53 6.79 17.51
N ARG A 21 -3.45 5.95 18.00
CA ARG A 21 -4.67 5.61 17.27
C ARG A 21 -5.60 6.82 17.30
N GLN A 22 -5.23 7.92 16.64
CA GLN A 22 -6.15 9.04 16.44
C GLN A 22 -7.38 8.49 15.72
N PRO A 23 -8.62 8.75 16.21
CA PRO A 23 -9.82 8.44 15.45
C PRO A 23 -9.70 9.19 14.11
N CYS A 24 -9.54 8.48 12.99
CA CYS A 24 -9.65 9.14 11.69
C CYS A 24 -11.08 9.65 11.59
N CYS A 25 -11.30 10.94 11.74
CA CYS A 25 -12.43 11.65 11.14
C CYS A 25 -12.29 13.17 11.33
N ARG A 26 -11.47 13.81 10.49
CA ARG A 26 -12.02 14.96 9.76
C ARG A 26 -12.51 14.40 8.42
N LYS A 27 -13.84 14.25 8.29
CA LYS A 27 -14.51 14.01 7.01
C LYS A 27 -14.21 15.20 6.07
N SER A 28 -13.03 15.23 5.48
CA SER A 28 -12.86 15.84 4.17
C SER A 28 -13.27 14.77 3.18
N ALA A 29 -13.95 15.12 2.09
CA ALA A 29 -14.21 14.19 1.00
C ALA A 29 -12.85 13.59 0.53
N VAL A 30 -12.51 12.39 1.01
CA VAL A 30 -11.17 11.78 0.90
C VAL A 30 -10.86 11.30 -0.52
N LEU A 31 -11.85 11.28 -1.42
CA LEU A 31 -11.77 10.43 -2.60
C LEU A 31 -10.88 10.95 -3.75
N GLU A 32 -10.44 12.22 -3.76
CA GLU A 32 -9.67 12.76 -4.90
C GLU A 32 -8.49 13.68 -4.55
N ARG A 33 -8.15 13.84 -3.27
CA ARG A 33 -7.02 14.69 -2.85
C ARG A 33 -5.73 13.87 -2.67
N LEU A 34 -4.59 14.50 -2.94
CA LEU A 34 -3.26 13.93 -2.65
C LEU A 34 -3.09 13.62 -1.16
N LEU A 35 -2.26 12.60 -0.87
CA LEU A 35 -1.95 12.15 0.48
C LEU A 35 -1.46 13.31 1.38
N GLN A 36 -2.13 13.48 2.51
CA GLN A 36 -1.65 14.32 3.60
C GLN A 36 -0.47 13.65 4.32
N PRO A 37 0.34 14.38 5.10
CA PRO A 37 1.52 13.80 5.78
C PRO A 37 1.23 12.55 6.63
N GLU A 38 0.05 12.49 7.26
CA GLU A 38 -0.37 11.31 8.03
C GLU A 38 -0.75 10.12 7.14
N GLU A 39 -1.53 10.37 6.06
CA GLU A 39 -1.91 9.35 5.09
C GLU A 39 -0.67 8.83 4.35
N GLN A 40 0.27 9.71 4.01
CA GLN A 40 1.57 9.39 3.44
C GLN A 40 2.38 8.46 4.36
N LEU A 41 2.42 8.75 5.67
CA LEU A 41 3.10 7.89 6.64
C LEU A 41 2.43 6.52 6.75
N LYS A 42 1.09 6.47 6.77
CA LYS A 42 0.31 5.23 6.81
C LYS A 42 0.52 4.37 5.55
N CYS A 43 0.40 4.95 4.36
CA CYS A 43 0.68 4.24 3.10
C CYS A 43 2.14 3.77 3.03
N GLY A 44 3.09 4.61 3.46
CA GLY A 44 4.50 4.22 3.53
C GLY A 44 4.75 3.08 4.52
N PHE A 45 4.02 3.05 5.63
CA PHE A 45 4.09 1.96 6.58
C PHE A 45 3.49 0.66 6.04
N LEU A 46 2.32 0.71 5.41
CA LEU A 46 1.71 -0.45 4.74
C LEU A 46 2.66 -1.04 3.71
N LEU A 47 3.23 -0.20 2.84
CA LEU A 47 4.19 -0.63 1.83
C LEU A 47 5.43 -1.27 2.48
N LEU A 48 5.95 -0.69 3.56
CA LEU A 48 7.07 -1.27 4.30
C LEU A 48 6.73 -2.67 4.85
N LYS A 49 5.53 -2.88 5.39
CA LYS A 49 5.10 -4.20 5.86
C LYS A 49 5.04 -5.22 4.72
N VAL A 50 4.56 -4.81 3.54
CA VAL A 50 4.60 -5.65 2.34
C VAL A 50 6.03 -6.05 1.99
N TYR A 51 7.00 -5.12 2.00
CA TYR A 51 8.41 -5.45 1.75
C TYR A 51 9.01 -6.41 2.79
N CYS A 52 8.56 -6.36 4.05
CA CYS A 52 9.04 -7.27 5.09
C CYS A 52 8.59 -8.72 4.92
N HIS A 53 7.58 -9.00 4.09
CA HIS A 53 7.11 -10.35 3.85
C HIS A 53 8.09 -11.14 2.95
N PRO A 54 8.38 -12.43 3.22
CA PRO A 54 9.36 -13.20 2.44
C PRO A 54 9.08 -13.29 0.94
N GLN A 55 7.79 -13.30 0.56
CA GLN A 55 7.38 -13.37 -0.84
C GLN A 55 7.44 -12.02 -1.58
N SER A 56 7.78 -10.91 -0.91
CA SER A 56 7.81 -9.57 -1.52
C SER A 56 8.77 -9.48 -2.70
N SER A 57 9.86 -10.26 -2.65
CA SER A 57 10.87 -10.33 -3.71
C SER A 57 10.31 -10.72 -5.08
N PHE A 58 9.24 -11.51 -5.15
CA PHE A 58 8.56 -11.85 -6.42
C PHE A 58 7.88 -10.66 -7.08
N PHE A 59 7.57 -9.62 -6.32
CA PHE A 59 6.81 -8.46 -6.74
C PHE A 59 7.62 -7.16 -6.68
N ALA A 60 8.89 -7.24 -6.27
CA ALA A 60 9.71 -6.07 -5.98
C ALA A 60 10.03 -5.27 -7.24
N GLU A 61 10.63 -5.92 -8.23
CA GLU A 61 11.13 -5.32 -9.46
C GLU A 61 10.16 -5.52 -10.64
N THR A 62 10.51 -4.96 -11.80
CA THR A 62 9.76 -5.17 -13.04
C THR A 62 9.61 -6.67 -13.32
N PRO A 63 8.37 -7.18 -13.52
CA PRO A 63 8.16 -8.60 -13.81
C PRO A 63 8.93 -9.04 -15.06
N HIS A 64 9.67 -10.15 -14.99
CA HIS A 64 10.49 -10.63 -16.12
C HIS A 64 9.66 -10.94 -17.38
N ASN A 65 8.41 -11.32 -17.18
CA ASN A 65 7.41 -11.64 -18.18
C ASN A 65 6.58 -10.43 -18.62
N ILE A 66 6.98 -9.19 -18.31
CA ILE A 66 6.22 -7.97 -18.65
C ILE A 66 5.98 -7.83 -20.17
N ARG A 67 6.83 -8.43 -21.02
CA ARG A 67 6.65 -8.42 -22.48
C ARG A 67 5.54 -9.37 -22.95
N ASP A 68 5.25 -10.39 -22.14
CA ASP A 68 4.21 -11.39 -22.40
C ASP A 68 2.87 -10.97 -21.78
N TYR A 69 2.82 -9.81 -21.12
CA TYR A 69 1.58 -9.18 -20.68
C TYR A 69 0.81 -8.73 -21.93
N GLY A 70 -0.08 -9.60 -22.41
CA GLY A 70 -1.04 -9.29 -23.47
C GLY A 70 -2.29 -8.58 -22.94
N GLU A 71 -3.41 -8.65 -23.68
CA GLU A 71 -4.70 -8.06 -23.28
C GLU A 71 -5.20 -8.35 -21.85
N PRO A 72 -4.92 -9.51 -21.18
CA PRO A 72 -5.41 -9.70 -19.82
C PRO A 72 -4.77 -8.76 -18.79
N VAL A 73 -3.60 -8.16 -19.06
CA VAL A 73 -2.97 -7.19 -18.17
C VAL A 73 -2.87 -5.82 -18.85
N LYS A 74 -3.77 -4.93 -18.46
CA LYS A 74 -3.88 -3.58 -19.08
C LYS A 74 -2.88 -2.57 -18.52
N GLU A 75 -2.49 -2.72 -17.26
CA GLU A 75 -1.52 -1.86 -16.59
C GLU A 75 -0.60 -2.73 -15.72
N ALA A 76 0.71 -2.66 -15.96
CA ALA A 76 1.71 -3.37 -15.18
C ALA A 76 2.16 -2.51 -14.00
N VAL A 77 2.16 -3.10 -12.81
CA VAL A 77 2.60 -2.46 -11.56
C VAL A 77 3.42 -3.46 -10.76
N TRP A 78 4.42 -2.97 -10.02
CA TRP A 78 5.28 -3.71 -9.10
C TRP A 78 5.64 -2.83 -7.90
N LEU A 79 6.21 -3.40 -6.83
CA LEU A 79 6.39 -2.69 -5.56
C LEU A 79 7.36 -1.51 -5.66
N ASP A 80 8.42 -1.60 -6.46
CA ASP A 80 9.35 -0.48 -6.64
C ASP A 80 8.69 0.69 -7.38
N LEU A 81 7.80 0.41 -8.34
CA LEU A 81 7.00 1.47 -9.00
C LEU A 81 6.03 2.13 -8.02
N VAL A 82 5.39 1.35 -7.14
CA VAL A 82 4.53 1.90 -6.08
C VAL A 82 5.36 2.74 -5.11
N LYS A 83 6.56 2.29 -4.73
CA LYS A 83 7.48 3.02 -3.86
C LYS A 83 7.92 4.35 -4.47
N GLU A 84 8.23 4.36 -5.77
CA GLU A 84 8.58 5.56 -6.53
C GLU A 84 7.41 6.56 -6.52
N ARG A 85 6.23 6.15 -7.00
CA ARG A 85 5.01 6.98 -7.02
C ARG A 85 4.62 7.51 -5.64
N LEU A 86 4.81 6.70 -4.59
CA LEU A 86 4.59 7.13 -3.22
C LEU A 86 5.60 8.19 -2.77
N THR A 87 6.88 8.02 -3.12
CA THR A 87 7.95 8.98 -2.79
C THR A 87 7.75 10.32 -3.50
N GLU A 88 7.26 10.29 -4.74
CA GLU A 88 6.93 11.48 -5.54
C GLU A 88 5.66 12.21 -5.08
N LYS A 89 4.92 11.62 -4.12
CA LYS A 89 3.66 12.18 -3.56
C LYS A 89 2.58 12.40 -4.62
N VAL A 90 2.54 11.55 -5.64
CA VAL A 90 1.52 11.58 -6.70
C VAL A 90 0.27 10.75 -6.35
N TYR A 91 0.27 10.08 -5.20
CA TYR A 91 -0.84 9.24 -4.79
C TYR A 91 -1.96 9.98 -4.06
N THR A 92 -3.17 9.47 -4.27
CA THR A 92 -4.29 9.48 -3.32
C THR A 92 -4.34 8.12 -2.62
N VAL A 93 -5.03 8.00 -1.47
CA VAL A 93 -5.19 6.69 -0.79
C VAL A 93 -5.80 5.63 -1.72
N PRO A 94 -6.91 5.91 -2.46
CA PRO A 94 -7.48 4.93 -3.38
C PRO A 94 -6.51 4.47 -4.48
N CYS A 95 -5.72 5.39 -5.05
CA CYS A 95 -4.75 5.03 -6.09
C CYS A 95 -3.64 4.12 -5.55
N PHE A 96 -3.13 4.40 -4.35
CA PHE A 96 -2.14 3.53 -3.69
C PHE A 96 -2.70 2.12 -3.47
N VAL A 97 -3.90 2.01 -2.89
CA VAL A 97 -4.53 0.70 -2.60
C VAL A 97 -4.78 -0.08 -3.89
N ARG A 98 -5.35 0.59 -4.91
CA ARG A 98 -5.59 0.01 -6.23
C ARG A 98 -4.30 -0.53 -6.84
N ASP A 99 -3.23 0.24 -6.83
CA ASP A 99 -1.96 -0.16 -7.43
C ASP A 99 -1.37 -1.38 -6.73
N VAL A 100 -1.45 -1.46 -5.39
CA VAL A 100 -1.01 -2.65 -4.65
C VAL A 100 -1.87 -3.88 -4.98
N HIS A 101 -3.20 -3.74 -5.07
CA HIS A 101 -4.06 -4.84 -5.52
C HIS A 101 -3.76 -5.30 -6.95
N LEU A 102 -3.44 -4.35 -7.83
CA LEU A 102 -3.17 -4.64 -9.22
C LEU A 102 -1.92 -5.52 -9.40
N ILE A 103 -0.92 -5.39 -8.51
CA ILE A 103 0.25 -6.28 -8.46
C ILE A 103 -0.20 -7.75 -8.31
N PHE A 104 -0.99 -8.05 -7.29
CA PHE A 104 -1.46 -9.42 -7.02
C PHE A 104 -2.43 -9.92 -8.10
N HIS A 105 -3.32 -9.04 -8.58
CA HIS A 105 -4.25 -9.36 -9.65
C HIS A 105 -3.53 -9.76 -10.94
N ASN A 106 -2.54 -8.97 -11.37
CA ASN A 106 -1.78 -9.23 -12.59
C ASN A 106 -1.03 -10.56 -12.50
N HIS A 107 -0.41 -10.84 -11.35
CA HIS A 107 0.27 -12.11 -11.09
C HIS A 107 -0.69 -13.30 -11.22
N LYS A 108 -1.84 -13.22 -10.55
CA LYS A 108 -2.86 -14.27 -10.59
C LYS A 108 -3.43 -14.48 -12.00
N MET A 109 -3.62 -13.41 -12.76
CA MET A 109 -4.11 -13.50 -14.14
C MET A 109 -3.08 -14.12 -15.06
N PHE A 110 -1.81 -13.71 -14.96
CA PHE A 110 -0.74 -14.24 -15.78
C PHE A 110 -0.50 -15.73 -15.52
N TYR A 111 -0.45 -16.13 -14.25
CA TYR A 111 -0.15 -17.50 -13.83
C TYR A 111 -1.40 -18.35 -13.57
N LYS A 112 -2.57 -17.95 -14.07
CA LYS A 112 -3.88 -18.58 -13.78
C LYS A 112 -3.93 -20.10 -13.98
N ALA A 113 -3.15 -20.63 -14.93
CA ALA A 113 -3.10 -22.05 -15.27
C ALA A 113 -1.92 -22.81 -14.60
N SER A 114 -1.27 -22.20 -13.60
CA SER A 114 -0.07 -22.77 -12.95
C SER A 114 -0.10 -22.54 -11.44
N ASP A 115 0.62 -23.38 -10.70
CA ASP A 115 0.76 -23.25 -9.25
C ASP A 115 1.45 -21.96 -8.81
N PHE A 116 2.19 -21.30 -9.72
CA PHE A 116 2.78 -19.98 -9.50
C PHE A 116 1.73 -18.92 -9.14
N GLY A 117 0.47 -19.08 -9.59
CA GLY A 117 -0.62 -18.16 -9.26
C GLY A 117 -1.00 -18.14 -7.77
N GLN A 118 -0.48 -19.08 -6.96
CA GLN A 118 -0.66 -19.10 -5.51
C GLN A 118 0.40 -18.28 -4.76
N ILE A 119 1.52 -17.91 -5.42
CA ILE A 119 2.55 -17.07 -4.81
C ILE A 119 1.96 -15.68 -4.51
N GLY A 120 2.18 -15.19 -3.29
CA GLY A 120 1.71 -13.89 -2.86
C GLY A 120 0.29 -13.85 -2.29
N LEU A 121 -0.43 -14.98 -2.22
CA LEU A 121 -1.76 -15.01 -1.58
C LEU A 121 -1.71 -14.66 -0.09
N ASP A 122 -0.74 -15.20 0.64
CA ASP A 122 -0.55 -14.87 2.06
C ASP A 122 -0.16 -13.40 2.23
N LEU A 123 0.70 -12.88 1.34
CA LEU A 123 1.10 -11.48 1.32
C LEU A 123 -0.08 -10.53 1.04
N GLU A 124 -0.93 -10.86 0.07
CA GLU A 124 -2.16 -10.12 -0.24
C GLU A 124 -3.12 -10.11 0.97
N ALA A 125 -3.27 -11.25 1.65
CA ALA A 125 -4.10 -11.36 2.85
C ALA A 125 -3.55 -10.54 4.03
N GLU A 126 -2.23 -10.54 4.25
CA GLU A 126 -1.59 -9.70 5.27
C GLU A 126 -1.74 -8.21 4.96
N PHE A 127 -1.56 -7.81 3.70
CA PHE A 127 -1.80 -6.44 3.25
C PHE A 127 -3.24 -6.01 3.53
N GLU A 128 -4.22 -6.85 3.19
CA GLU A 128 -5.64 -6.59 3.43
C GLU A 128 -5.97 -6.42 4.91
N LYS A 129 -5.40 -7.28 5.76
CA LYS A 129 -5.53 -7.18 7.21
C LYS A 129 -4.98 -5.85 7.72
N ASP A 130 -3.77 -5.50 7.31
CA ASP A 130 -3.09 -4.29 7.73
C ASP A 130 -3.82 -3.02 7.23
N LEU A 131 -4.30 -3.03 6.00
CA LEU A 131 -5.11 -1.95 5.42
C LEU A 131 -6.38 -1.72 6.26
N LYS A 132 -7.06 -2.80 6.66
CA LYS A 132 -8.26 -2.73 7.50
C LYS A 132 -7.96 -2.15 8.88
N GLU A 133 -6.90 -2.63 9.52
CA GLU A 133 -6.44 -2.14 10.82
C GLU A 133 -6.08 -0.64 10.77
N MET A 134 -5.52 -0.16 9.66
CA MET A 134 -5.07 1.23 9.53
C MET A 134 -6.16 2.21 9.10
N PHE A 135 -7.03 1.84 8.16
CA PHE A 135 -7.96 2.78 7.52
C PHE A 135 -9.44 2.43 7.75
N ILE A 136 -9.79 1.15 7.94
CA ILE A 136 -11.20 0.71 8.00
C ILE A 136 -11.73 0.67 9.43
N PHE A 137 -10.90 0.37 10.45
CA PHE A 137 -11.33 0.46 11.85
C PHE A 137 -11.73 1.87 12.32
N CYS A 138 -11.49 2.90 11.50
CA CYS A 138 -12.00 4.23 11.74
C CYS A 138 -13.46 4.43 11.26
N LYS A 139 -14.02 3.54 10.42
CA LYS A 139 -15.42 3.58 9.96
C LYS A 139 -16.39 2.89 10.94
N ALA A 140 -15.93 1.96 11.77
CA ALA A 140 -16.83 1.08 12.54
C ALA A 140 -17.51 1.74 13.76
N ASN A 141 -17.25 3.03 14.03
CA ASN A 141 -17.88 3.75 15.14
C ASN A 141 -19.05 4.65 14.71
N GLU A 142 -19.45 4.62 13.43
CA GLU A 142 -20.74 5.16 12.98
C GLU A 142 -21.47 4.09 12.17
N ASN A 143 -22.60 3.65 12.72
CA ASN A 143 -23.51 2.64 12.19
C ASN A 143 -23.67 2.62 10.65
N GLY A 144 -23.63 1.40 10.09
CA GLY A 144 -24.34 1.02 8.87
C GLY A 144 -23.56 1.07 7.56
N PHE A 145 -23.50 -0.09 6.88
CA PHE A 145 -23.34 -0.36 5.43
C PHE A 145 -22.80 0.78 4.52
N GLN A 146 -21.79 0.58 3.66
CA GLN A 146 -21.77 -0.38 2.56
C GLN A 146 -20.32 -0.77 2.19
N ILE A 147 -20.24 -1.98 1.65
CA ILE A 147 -19.10 -2.70 1.08
C ILE A 147 -18.45 -1.88 -0.05
N LEU A 148 -17.11 -1.79 -0.03
CA LEU A 148 -16.29 -1.61 -1.23
C LEU A 148 -15.86 -3.00 -1.70
#